data_AF-A0A957DFQ7-F1
#
_entry.id   AF-A0A957DFQ7-F1
#
_cell.length_a   1.000
_cell.length_b   1.000
_cell.length_c   1.000
_cell.angle_alpha   90.00
_cell.angle_beta   90.00
_cell.angle_gamma   90.00
#
_symmetry.space_group_name_H-M   'P 1'
#
loop_
_entity.id
_entity.type
_entity.pdbx_description
1 polymer ?
#
loop_
_entity_poly.entity_id
_entity_poly.type
_entity_poly.pdbx_seq_one_letter_code
_entity_poly.pdbx_strand_id
1 'polypeptide(L)'
;FAAVGVNAVLSPTGDEVALRLGLMPAQERRVLLKQDRRWLHPGIAGQDVQIDEYGISFVNVTRPRLYELVRNPDFGEHQLQLIFQATGLAVYSFTFTTCVREGRGARGE
;
A
#
# COMPACT_ATOMS: atom_id res chain seq x y z
N PHE A 1 -5.76 2.14 13.62
CA PHE A 1 -5.57 0.68 13.61
C PHE A 1 -4.47 0.34 14.59
N ALA A 2 -4.62 -0.75 15.35
CA ALA A 2 -3.61 -1.23 16.29
C ALA A 2 -2.97 -2.50 15.72
N ALA A 3 -1.88 -2.36 14.97
CA ALA A 3 -1.22 -3.45 14.28
C ALA A 3 0.21 -3.09 13.88
N VAL A 4 1.00 -4.11 13.55
CA VAL A 4 2.35 -3.99 13.00
C VAL A 4 2.29 -3.78 11.48
N GLY A 5 1.31 -4.37 10.80
CA GLY A 5 1.17 -4.21 9.36
C GLY A 5 -0.26 -4.09 8.88
N VAL A 6 -0.40 -3.55 7.67
CA VAL A 6 -1.68 -3.37 6.98
C VAL A 6 -1.55 -3.86 5.56
N ASN A 7 -2.47 -4.71 5.14
CA ASN A 7 -2.66 -5.07 3.74
C ASN A 7 -4.06 -4.67 3.28
N ALA A 8 -4.21 -4.39 2.00
CA ALA A 8 -5.51 -4.09 1.41
C ALA A 8 -5.70 -4.84 0.08
N VAL A 9 -6.91 -5.33 -0.17
CA VAL A 9 -7.28 -5.82 -1.50
C VAL A 9 -7.66 -4.62 -2.36
N LEU A 10 -6.81 -4.32 -3.34
CA LEU A 10 -7.00 -3.22 -4.29
C LEU A 10 -7.22 -3.79 -5.68
N SER A 11 -8.14 -3.17 -6.43
CA SER A 11 -8.35 -3.48 -7.85
C SER A 11 -8.44 -2.22 -8.68
N PRO A 12 -7.95 -2.26 -9.94
CA PRO A 12 -8.50 -1.37 -10.94
C PRO A 12 -9.98 -1.73 -11.16
N THR A 13 -10.88 -0.78 -11.01
CA THR A 13 -12.33 -0.90 -11.27
C THR A 13 -12.70 -0.43 -12.67
N GLY A 14 -11.72 -0.35 -13.59
CA GLY A 14 -12.02 -0.14 -15.00
C GLY A 14 -12.56 -1.42 -15.61
N ASP A 15 -13.46 -1.29 -16.59
CA ASP A 15 -13.72 -2.37 -17.54
C ASP A 15 -12.36 -2.85 -18.08
N GLU A 16 -11.92 -4.03 -17.64
CA GLU A 16 -10.60 -4.58 -17.99
C GLU A 16 -10.45 -4.73 -19.51
N VAL A 17 -11.56 -4.95 -20.22
CA VAL A 17 -11.61 -5.03 -21.68
C VAL A 17 -11.37 -3.66 -22.27
N ALA A 18 -12.08 -2.62 -21.81
CA ALA A 18 -11.86 -1.24 -22.26
C ALA A 18 -10.42 -0.75 -21.94
N LEU A 19 -9.87 -1.13 -20.78
CA LEU A 19 -8.48 -0.83 -20.40
C LEU A 19 -7.48 -1.53 -21.33
N ARG A 20 -7.68 -2.82 -21.64
CA ARG A 20 -6.81 -3.57 -22.56
C ARG A 20 -6.89 -3.08 -24.00
N LEU A 21 -8.06 -2.60 -24.41
CA LEU A 21 -8.30 -2.05 -25.75
C LEU A 21 -7.85 -0.58 -25.87
N GLY A 22 -7.35 0.04 -24.80
CA GLY A 22 -6.90 1.44 -24.81
C GLY A 22 -8.04 2.44 -25.04
N LEU A 23 -9.28 2.04 -24.77
CA LEU A 23 -10.48 2.87 -24.97
C LEU A 23 -10.68 3.88 -23.83
N MET A 24 -9.85 3.80 -22.80
CA MET A 24 -9.79 4.71 -21.67
C MET A 24 -8.39 5.33 -21.62
N PRO A 25 -8.26 6.63 -21.30
CA PRO A 25 -6.95 7.23 -21.09
C PRO A 25 -6.17 6.42 -20.04
N ALA A 26 -4.86 6.28 -20.25
CA ALA A 26 -3.96 5.66 -19.29
C ALA A 26 -3.89 6.54 -18.03
N GLN A 27 -4.86 6.37 -17.14
CA GLN A 27 -4.89 7.05 -15.85
C GLN A 27 -3.84 6.44 -14.93
N GLU A 28 -3.13 7.30 -14.19
CA GLU A 28 -2.22 6.85 -13.16
C GLU A 28 -3.00 6.16 -12.05
N ARG A 29 -2.82 4.84 -11.93
CA ARG A 29 -3.52 4.01 -10.94
C ARG A 29 -2.82 4.04 -9.59
N ARG A 30 -2.45 5.25 -9.17
CA ARG A 30 -1.71 5.49 -7.94
C ARG A 30 -2.69 5.71 -6.79
N VAL A 31 -2.44 5.01 -5.69
CA VAL A 31 -3.03 5.29 -4.39
C VAL A 31 -1.93 5.85 -3.51
N LEU A 32 -2.04 7.11 -3.11
CA LEU A 32 -1.07 7.69 -2.17
C LEU A 32 -1.39 7.24 -0.76
N LEU A 33 -0.37 7.11 0.07
CA LEU A 33 -0.48 6.57 1.41
C LEU A 33 0.11 7.53 2.43
N LYS A 34 -0.57 7.79 3.54
CA LYS A 34 0.00 8.49 4.70
C LYS A 34 -0.28 7.73 5.97
N GLN A 35 0.70 7.62 6.86
CA GLN A 35 0.49 7.17 8.23
C GLN A 35 0.69 8.35 9.18
N ASP A 36 -0.27 8.57 10.09
CA ASP A 36 -0.23 9.63 11.09
C ASP A 36 -0.01 11.02 10.46
N ARG A 37 -0.66 11.24 9.30
CA ARG A 37 -0.58 12.44 8.44
C ARG A 37 0.78 12.66 7.75
N ARG A 38 1.72 11.72 7.86
CA ARG A 38 3.04 11.77 7.20
C ARG A 38 3.12 10.74 6.08
N TRP A 39 3.91 11.04 5.04
CA TRP A 39 4.24 10.04 4.02
C TRP A 39 4.99 8.86 4.66
N LEU A 40 4.79 7.65 4.13
CA LEU A 40 5.55 6.50 4.56
C LEU A 40 7.00 6.65 4.11
N HIS A 41 7.92 6.25 4.99
CA HIS A 41 9.33 6.15 4.69
C HIS A 41 9.72 4.66 4.60
N PRO A 42 10.92 4.32 4.07
CA PRO A 42 11.30 2.93 3.81
C PRO A 42 11.23 1.98 5.01
N GLY A 43 11.36 2.50 6.24
CA GLY A 43 11.29 1.71 7.47
C GLY A 43 9.88 1.24 7.86
N ILE A 44 8.83 1.83 7.29
CA ILE A 44 7.43 1.49 7.57
C ILE A 44 6.62 1.13 6.32
N ALA A 45 7.17 1.39 5.14
CA ALA A 45 6.56 1.07 3.86
C ALA A 45 6.43 -0.46 3.69
N GLY A 46 5.24 -0.93 3.34
CA GLY A 46 5.06 -2.32 2.92
C GLY A 46 5.74 -2.62 1.58
N GLN A 47 5.90 -3.90 1.24
CA GLN A 47 6.66 -4.30 0.03
C GLN A 47 6.10 -3.76 -1.28
N ASP A 48 4.80 -3.44 -1.33
CA ASP A 48 4.17 -2.93 -2.55
C ASP A 48 4.21 -1.40 -2.66
N VAL A 49 4.70 -0.70 -1.63
CA VAL A 49 4.78 0.75 -1.59
C VAL A 49 6.05 1.25 -2.26
N GLN A 50 5.87 2.22 -3.15
CA GLN A 50 6.94 2.95 -3.81
C GLN A 50 7.00 4.36 -3.21
N ILE A 51 8.19 4.95 -3.20
CA ILE A 51 8.42 6.33 -2.76
C ILE A 51 9.04 7.05 -3.95
N ASP A 52 8.45 8.16 -4.37
CA ASP A 52 8.98 8.97 -5.47
C ASP A 52 10.14 9.86 -5.04
N GLU A 53 10.68 10.62 -5.99
CA GLU A 53 11.77 11.58 -5.77
C GLU A 53 11.42 12.71 -4.77
N TYR A 54 10.13 12.97 -4.53
CA TYR A 54 9.64 13.97 -3.58
C TYR A 54 9.33 13.39 -2.19
N GLY A 55 9.56 12.09 -1.99
CA GLY A 55 9.27 11.40 -0.74
C GLY A 55 7.78 11.07 -0.56
N ILE A 56 6.98 11.11 -1.62
CA ILE A 56 5.56 10.75 -1.59
C ILE A 56 5.44 9.23 -1.73
N SER A 57 4.81 8.59 -0.75
CA SER A 57 4.55 7.15 -0.77
C SER A 57 3.25 6.82 -1.51
N PHE A 58 3.33 5.86 -2.44
CA PHE A 58 2.22 5.43 -3.28
C PHE A 58 2.27 3.95 -3.62
N VAL A 59 1.14 3.39 -4.04
CA VAL A 59 1.03 2.04 -4.61
C VAL A 59 0.47 2.14 -6.02
N ASN A 60 1.08 1.41 -6.96
CA ASN A 60 0.55 1.23 -8.31
C ASN A 60 -0.39 0.02 -8.37
N VAL A 61 -1.69 0.29 -8.57
CA VAL A 61 -2.73 -0.75 -8.62
C VAL A 61 -2.97 -1.17 -10.07
N THR A 62 -2.23 -2.19 -10.52
CA THR A 62 -2.31 -2.69 -11.90
C THR A 62 -3.22 -3.88 -12.08
N ARG A 63 -3.49 -4.63 -11.00
CA ARG A 63 -4.32 -5.84 -10.99
C ARG A 63 -5.00 -6.04 -9.64
N PRO A 64 -6.15 -6.74 -9.61
CA PRO A 64 -6.80 -7.15 -8.37
C PRO A 64 -5.90 -8.10 -7.58
N ARG A 65 -5.43 -7.68 -6.40
CA ARG A 65 -4.71 -8.54 -5.45
C ARG A 65 -4.67 -7.91 -4.06
N LEU A 66 -4.13 -8.66 -3.10
CA LEU A 66 -3.71 -8.15 -1.81
C LEU A 66 -2.38 -7.40 -1.95
N TYR A 67 -2.33 -6.16 -1.46
CA TYR A 67 -1.15 -5.29 -1.43
C TYR A 67 -0.71 -5.07 0.03
N GLU A 68 0.58 -5.25 0.33
CA GLU A 68 1.19 -4.91 1.63
C GLU A 68 1.50 -3.40 1.66
N LEU A 69 0.71 -2.64 2.43
CA LEU A 69 0.77 -1.18 2.47
C LEU A 69 1.68 -0.66 3.59
N VAL A 70 1.64 -1.30 4.75
CA VAL A 70 2.35 -0.86 5.95
C VAL A 70 3.04 -2.03 6.61
N ARG A 71 4.27 -1.79 7.07
CA ARG A 71 5.09 -2.72 7.83
C ARG A 71 5.88 -1.96 8.90
N ASN A 72 5.22 -1.60 9.99
CA ASN A 72 5.85 -0.96 11.14
C ASN A 72 6.83 -1.92 11.84
N PRO A 73 7.93 -1.41 12.43
CA PRO A 73 8.83 -2.24 13.23
C PRO A 73 8.19 -2.70 14.54
N ASP A 74 7.31 -1.87 15.10
CA ASP A 74 6.69 -2.07 16.41
C ASP A 74 5.17 -2.09 16.30
N PHE A 75 4.52 -2.78 17.24
CA PHE A 75 3.07 -2.71 17.38
C PHE A 75 2.67 -1.36 17.98
N GLY A 76 1.70 -0.68 17.36
CA GLY A 76 1.21 0.60 17.82
C GLY A 76 -0.15 0.95 17.23
N GLU A 77 -0.77 2.00 17.78
CA GLU A 77 -1.98 2.58 17.23
C GLU A 77 -1.63 3.70 16.22
N HIS A 78 -2.09 3.53 14.99
CA HIS A 78 -1.77 4.43 13.88
C HIS A 78 -3.00 4.74 13.02
N GLN A 79 -2.98 5.86 12.31
CA GLN A 79 -3.98 6.19 11.31
C GLN A 79 -3.37 6.10 9.90
N LEU A 80 -3.86 5.15 9.09
CA LEU A 80 -3.53 5.07 7.67
C LEU A 80 -4.56 5.83 6.83
N GLN A 81 -4.10 6.69 5.93
CA GLN A 81 -4.89 7.41 4.94
C GLN A 81 -4.52 6.90 3.54
N LEU A 82 -5.52 6.52 2.76
CA LEU A 82 -5.40 6.19 1.34
C LEU A 82 -6.02 7.33 0.54
N ILE A 83 -5.26 7.90 -0.39
CA ILE A 83 -5.69 9.03 -1.23
C ILE A 83 -5.75 8.54 -2.68
N PHE A 84 -6.95 8.47 -3.23
CA PHE A 84 -7.20 8.05 -4.62
C PHE A 84 -7.12 9.27 -5.52
N GLN A 85 -6.16 9.28 -6.46
CA GLN A 85 -5.97 10.38 -7.41
C GLN A 85 -6.69 10.14 -8.75
N ALA A 86 -7.07 8.91 -9.04
CA ALA A 86 -7.75 8.51 -10.26
C ALA A 86 -9.08 7.83 -9.97
N THR A 87 -9.99 7.91 -10.94
CA THR A 87 -11.22 7.11 -10.94
C THR A 87 -10.93 5.68 -11.39
N GLY A 88 -11.82 4.73 -11.05
CA GLY A 88 -11.64 3.34 -11.43
C GLY A 88 -10.62 2.60 -10.55
N LEU A 89 -10.60 2.90 -9.25
CA LEU A 89 -9.89 2.13 -8.23
C LEU A 89 -10.88 1.72 -7.15
N ALA A 90 -10.76 0.49 -6.65
CA ALA A 90 -11.59 -0.03 -5.56
C ALA A 90 -10.72 -0.64 -4.47
N VAL A 91 -11.19 -0.46 -3.24
CA VAL A 91 -10.73 -1.17 -2.05
C VAL A 91 -11.83 -2.12 -1.63
N TYR A 92 -11.51 -3.39 -1.46
CA TYR A 92 -12.49 -4.40 -1.06
C TYR A 92 -12.38 -4.75 0.41
N SER A 93 -11.16 -4.81 0.93
CA SER A 93 -10.92 -5.21 2.31
C SER A 93 -9.60 -4.67 2.82
N PHE A 94 -9.49 -4.60 4.15
CA PHE A 94 -8.26 -4.38 4.89
C PHE A 94 -8.00 -5.60 5.78
N THR A 95 -6.73 -5.96 5.90
CA THR A 95 -6.26 -6.98 6.84
C THR A 95 -5.10 -6.42 7.65
N PHE A 96 -5.02 -6.81 8.92
CA PHE A 96 -4.07 -6.29 9.89
C PHE A 96 -3.20 -7.43 10.42
N THR A 97 -1.90 -7.21 10.51
CA THR A 97 -0.95 -8.18 11.07
C THR A 97 -0.40 -7.67 12.39
N THR A 98 -0.41 -8.49 13.43
CA THR A 98 0.02 -8.12 14.79
C THR A 98 1.32 -8.81 15.22
N CYS A 99 1.81 -9.77 14.43
CA CYS A 99 3.05 -10.47 14.73
C CYS A 99 4.25 -9.60 14.35
N VAL A 100 5.02 -9.17 15.35
CA VAL A 100 6.35 -8.60 15.14
C VAL A 100 7.27 -9.75 14.77
N ARG A 101 7.75 -9.80 13.53
CA ARG A 101 8.77 -10.80 13.16
C ARG A 101 10.07 -10.39 13.86
N GLU A 102 10.44 -11.07 14.95
CA GLU A 102 11.79 -10.97 15.51
C GLU A 102 12.79 -11.23 14.36
N GLY A 103 13.60 -10.22 14.05
CA GLY A 103 14.73 -10.41 13.16
C GLY A 103 15.61 -11.49 13.76
N ARG A 104 15.93 -12.53 12.99
CA ARG A 104 16.96 -13.51 13.36
C ARG A 104 18.20 -12.73 13.81
N GLY A 105 18.44 -12.70 15.12
CA GLY A 105 19.74 -12.35 15.65
C GLY A 105 20.74 -13.26 14.98
N ALA A 106 21.67 -12.67 14.24
CA ALA A 106 22.86 -13.38 13.82
C ALA A 106 23.55 -13.86 15.10
N ARG A 107 23.50 -15.18 15.34
CA ARG A 107 24.49 -15.86 16.17
C ARG A 107 25.80 -15.74 15.38
N GLY A 108 26.59 -14.72 15.71
CA GLY A 108 28.02 -14.65 15.40
C GLY A 108 28.80 -15.36 16.51
N GLU A 109 29.75 -16.17 16.05
CA GLU A 109 30.64 -17.12 16.74
C GLU A 109 31.34 -16.64 18.02
#